data_AF-A0A9N8QBU0-F1
#
_entry.id   AF-A0A9N8QBU0-F1
#
_cell.length_a   1.000
_cell.length_b   1.000
_cell.length_c   1.000
_cell.angle_alpha   90.00
_cell.angle_beta   90.00
_cell.angle_gamma   90.00
#
_symmetry.space_group_name_H-M   'P 1'
#
loop_
_entity.id
_entity.type
_entity.pdbx_description
1 polymer ?
#
loop_
_entity_poly.entity_id
_entity_poly.type
_entity_poly.pdbx_seq_one_letter_code
_entity_poly.pdbx_strand_id
1 'polypeptide(L)'
;MSGVAGSSRASSSSSPSGPAAGSGSGMEGRPHTVPLFADGSSTFPSPLPVYGGGSTAASPDLGWTAPPPDSRLELSQVHFFLRHGERTPVRIRLEKSTPPIPSRWNLCHGTAYMRANVLQLSRGQPVLDEMPAQRVVEAGPSKLVPQSAFNGECLPGELTNLGRMSSYEIGQKLRALYSDRLHFLPESVTAQDQELFVFRSTNMSRTVETCQQVVSGMLPSQARSANPAGGVFIPRIHVRNFLTETLIPNTLGCSRFRQLDRHYAEKAATTHNSTLEPLDATLSPHNDGQPIRVDGHPRLSGLLDTIRAAQAHGFPVPDAFMAPKTVELANKALLAEWFSGYNDPDPQRALEYRRLSMSRLFSELQTRLDSKAKQPEKDALRLGIYSTHDTTLAGILCTLDAFDNQWPAFAATLNFELFRRTQRSDTANSASPSTASGLLSRLGFKDNTVKDEHYVRVRYGAKTLRLPACAAAGKHLDGHAEFCTLDAFRQVVDSLQHPEGLSWEAECEAGAKTQRSSK
;
A
#
# COMPACT_ATOMS: atom_id res chain seq x y z
N MET A 1 72.05 -43.03 18.27
CA MET A 1 72.53 -41.64 18.42
C MET A 1 73.09 -41.19 17.07
N SER A 2 72.47 -40.14 16.52
CA SER A 2 73.01 -39.08 15.66
C SER A 2 73.76 -39.35 14.34
N GLY A 3 73.26 -38.70 13.28
CA GLY A 3 73.99 -38.25 12.07
C GLY A 3 73.65 -39.05 10.80
N VAL A 4 73.51 -38.53 9.57
CA VAL A 4 73.69 -37.21 8.93
C VAL A 4 72.94 -37.25 7.55
N ALA A 5 72.36 -36.11 7.15
CA ALA A 5 72.05 -35.56 5.80
C ALA A 5 71.61 -36.42 4.58
N GLY A 6 70.68 -35.86 3.79
CA GLY A 6 70.50 -36.22 2.37
C GLY A 6 69.28 -35.59 1.70
N SER A 7 69.52 -34.56 0.88
CA SER A 7 68.54 -33.79 0.09
C SER A 7 68.01 -34.53 -1.14
N SER A 8 66.74 -34.33 -1.53
CA SER A 8 66.34 -33.97 -2.90
C SER A 8 64.82 -33.76 -3.05
N ARG A 9 64.48 -32.77 -3.89
CA ARG A 9 63.15 -32.24 -4.21
C ARG A 9 62.30 -33.20 -5.03
N ALA A 10 60.98 -33.19 -4.80
CA ALA A 10 59.99 -33.08 -5.88
C ALA A 10 58.62 -32.62 -5.33
N SER A 11 58.09 -31.61 -5.99
CA SER A 11 56.80 -30.96 -5.81
C SER A 11 55.60 -31.90 -6.02
N SER A 12 54.62 -31.87 -5.12
CA SER A 12 53.22 -32.09 -5.50
C SER A 12 52.31 -31.22 -4.61
N SER A 13 51.52 -30.41 -5.30
CA SER A 13 50.53 -29.47 -4.77
C SER A 13 49.35 -30.22 -4.16
N SER A 14 49.13 -30.05 -2.85
CA SER A 14 47.90 -30.46 -2.17
C SER A 14 46.91 -29.30 -2.15
N SER A 15 45.96 -29.31 -3.07
CA SER A 15 44.75 -28.47 -3.02
C SER A 15 43.85 -28.93 -1.86
N PRO A 16 43.31 -28.03 -1.01
CA PRO A 16 42.12 -28.34 -0.25
C PRO A 16 40.89 -28.16 -1.14
N SER A 17 40.09 -29.22 -1.19
CA SER A 17 38.75 -29.33 -1.80
C SER A 17 37.88 -28.08 -1.60
N GLY A 18 37.60 -27.38 -2.69
CA GLY A 18 36.50 -26.41 -2.77
C GLY A 18 35.13 -27.12 -2.86
N PRO A 19 34.02 -26.48 -2.47
CA PRO A 19 32.70 -27.06 -2.63
C PRO A 19 32.33 -27.09 -4.11
N ALA A 20 31.78 -28.23 -4.52
CA ALA A 20 31.36 -28.50 -5.89
C ALA A 20 30.38 -27.43 -6.40
N ALA A 21 30.73 -26.82 -7.52
CA ALA A 21 29.80 -26.11 -8.38
C ALA A 21 28.79 -27.15 -8.92
N GLY A 22 27.62 -27.22 -8.28
CA GLY A 22 26.48 -27.96 -8.80
C GLY A 22 25.96 -27.28 -10.06
N SER A 23 26.30 -27.85 -11.21
CA SER A 23 25.64 -27.61 -12.50
C SER A 23 24.16 -28.01 -12.40
N GLY A 24 23.30 -27.03 -12.16
CA GLY A 24 21.84 -27.23 -12.13
C GLY A 24 21.27 -27.35 -13.54
N SER A 25 21.29 -28.56 -14.10
CA SER A 25 20.45 -28.94 -15.24
C SER A 25 18.99 -29.05 -14.81
N GLY A 26 18.08 -28.35 -15.49
CA GLY A 26 16.64 -28.67 -15.53
C GLY A 26 15.78 -28.03 -14.44
N MET A 27 15.33 -26.79 -14.66
CA MET A 27 14.10 -26.27 -14.02
C MET A 27 12.88 -26.73 -14.84
N GLU A 28 12.57 -28.02 -14.77
CA GLU A 28 11.25 -28.55 -15.15
C GLU A 28 10.45 -28.82 -13.87
N GLY A 29 9.48 -27.95 -13.60
CA GLY A 29 8.15 -28.37 -13.10
C GLY A 29 7.95 -28.77 -11.62
N ARG A 30 8.89 -28.56 -10.69
CA ARG A 30 8.61 -28.75 -9.25
C ARG A 30 8.60 -27.43 -8.46
N PRO A 31 7.60 -27.18 -7.60
CA PRO A 31 7.64 -26.06 -6.67
C PRO A 31 8.79 -26.28 -5.67
N HIS A 32 9.68 -25.29 -5.56
CA HIS A 32 10.77 -25.27 -4.60
C HIS A 32 10.50 -24.19 -3.54
N THR A 33 10.86 -24.48 -2.28
CA THR A 33 10.75 -23.50 -1.18
C THR A 33 11.79 -22.41 -1.33
N VAL A 34 11.38 -21.14 -1.24
CA VAL A 34 12.27 -19.97 -1.26
C VAL A 34 12.31 -19.32 0.13
N PRO A 35 13.47 -18.78 0.56
CA PRO A 35 13.56 -18.13 1.86
C PRO A 35 12.76 -16.82 1.88
N LEU A 36 12.17 -16.54 3.04
CA LEU A 36 11.40 -15.35 3.37
C LEU A 36 12.14 -14.47 4.39
N PHE A 37 12.93 -15.09 5.27
CA PHE A 37 13.63 -14.45 6.37
C PHE A 37 15.15 -14.62 6.28
N ALA A 38 15.86 -13.80 7.05
CA ALA A 38 17.32 -13.77 7.10
C ALA A 38 17.96 -15.09 7.55
N ASP A 39 17.25 -15.89 8.34
CA ASP A 39 17.68 -17.22 8.82
C ASP A 39 17.52 -18.33 7.77
N GLY A 40 17.03 -17.99 6.56
CA GLY A 40 16.77 -18.94 5.48
C GLY A 40 15.42 -19.66 5.59
N SER A 41 14.61 -19.37 6.61
CA SER A 41 13.29 -19.97 6.74
C SER A 41 12.36 -19.52 5.62
N SER A 42 11.57 -20.48 5.13
CA SER A 42 10.56 -20.29 4.08
C SER A 42 9.13 -20.36 4.62
N THR A 43 8.96 -20.46 5.93
CA THR A 43 7.66 -20.56 6.60
C THR A 43 7.29 -19.22 7.20
N PHE A 44 6.00 -18.88 7.08
CA PHE A 44 5.46 -17.66 7.67
C PHE A 44 5.39 -17.81 9.19
N PRO A 45 6.09 -16.98 9.98
CA PRO A 45 5.87 -16.93 11.41
C PRO A 45 4.43 -16.42 11.63
N SER A 46 3.64 -17.25 12.31
CA SER A 46 2.29 -16.91 12.74
C SER A 46 2.30 -16.72 14.26
N PRO A 47 1.82 -15.57 14.78
CA PRO A 47 1.39 -14.38 14.05
C PRO A 47 2.59 -13.53 13.55
N LEU A 48 2.41 -12.82 12.43
CA LEU A 48 3.37 -11.84 11.96
C LEU A 48 3.60 -10.77 13.05
N PRO A 49 4.85 -10.36 13.31
CA PRO A 49 5.10 -9.23 14.16
C PRO A 49 4.50 -7.96 13.52
N VAL A 50 3.58 -7.33 14.23
CA VAL A 50 2.87 -6.14 13.74
C VAL A 50 3.72 -4.91 14.04
N TYR A 51 4.23 -4.27 12.99
CA TYR A 51 4.98 -3.02 13.09
C TYR A 51 4.20 -1.88 12.44
N GLY A 52 3.49 -1.10 13.26
CA GLY A 52 2.73 0.07 12.82
C GLY A 52 1.21 -0.16 12.75
N GLY A 53 0.50 0.86 12.28
CA GLY A 53 -0.97 0.87 12.19
C GLY A 53 -1.52 0.09 10.99
N GLY A 54 -2.81 -0.25 11.05
CA GLY A 54 -3.55 -0.76 9.87
C GLY A 54 -3.25 -2.18 9.43
N SER A 55 -2.55 -2.98 10.24
CA SER A 55 -2.28 -4.39 9.90
C SER A 55 -3.57 -5.23 9.88
N THR A 56 -3.73 -6.04 8.84
CA THR A 56 -4.77 -7.09 8.73
C THR A 56 -4.20 -8.50 8.87
N ALA A 57 -2.88 -8.62 9.09
CA ALA A 57 -2.15 -9.89 9.07
C ALA A 57 -2.81 -10.96 9.97
N ALA A 58 -3.19 -10.57 11.19
CA ALA A 58 -3.76 -11.50 12.17
C ALA A 58 -5.27 -11.76 12.01
N SER A 59 -5.98 -11.01 11.16
CA SER A 59 -7.42 -11.20 11.01
C SER A 59 -7.74 -12.17 9.87
N PRO A 60 -8.48 -13.26 10.12
CA PRO A 60 -8.88 -14.20 9.07
C PRO A 60 -9.81 -13.54 8.04
N ASP A 61 -10.79 -12.75 8.50
CA ASP A 61 -11.80 -12.09 7.63
C ASP A 61 -11.49 -10.62 7.34
N LEU A 62 -10.21 -10.23 7.39
CA LEU A 62 -9.75 -8.82 7.30
C LEU A 62 -10.37 -7.89 8.35
N GLY A 63 -11.13 -8.40 9.33
CA GLY A 63 -11.85 -7.67 10.38
C GLY A 63 -13.24 -7.21 9.95
N TRP A 64 -13.84 -7.85 8.94
CA TRP A 64 -15.13 -7.43 8.41
C TRP A 64 -16.27 -7.83 9.35
N THR A 65 -17.19 -6.90 9.59
CA THR A 65 -18.42 -7.13 10.36
C THR A 65 -19.64 -6.88 9.48
N ALA A 66 -20.70 -7.64 9.70
CA ALA A 66 -21.97 -7.41 9.00
C ALA A 66 -22.60 -6.08 9.45
N PRO A 67 -23.33 -5.38 8.57
CA PRO A 67 -24.21 -4.30 9.00
C PRO A 67 -25.26 -4.80 10.02
N PRO A 68 -25.85 -3.89 10.80
CA PRO A 68 -26.92 -4.24 11.74
C PRO A 68 -28.06 -4.96 11.01
N PRO A 69 -28.57 -6.11 11.50
CA PRO A 69 -29.56 -6.90 10.75
C PRO A 69 -30.85 -6.15 10.40
N ASP A 70 -31.26 -5.21 11.24
CA ASP A 70 -32.44 -4.36 11.09
C ASP A 70 -32.23 -3.16 10.13
N SER A 71 -30.97 -2.83 9.84
CA SER A 71 -30.61 -1.70 8.96
C SER A 71 -30.94 -1.90 7.48
N ARG A 72 -31.12 -3.17 7.07
CA ARG A 72 -31.37 -3.59 5.67
C ARG A 72 -30.31 -3.08 4.69
N LEU A 73 -29.05 -3.00 5.12
CA LEU A 73 -27.94 -2.58 4.27
C LEU A 73 -27.36 -3.75 3.46
N GLU A 74 -27.29 -3.56 2.15
CA GLU A 74 -26.61 -4.45 1.21
C GLU A 74 -25.32 -3.80 0.69
N LEU A 75 -24.26 -4.58 0.58
CA LEU A 75 -22.99 -4.12 0.02
C LEU A 75 -23.10 -3.94 -1.50
N SER A 76 -22.75 -2.76 -1.99
CA SER A 76 -22.87 -2.37 -3.41
C SER A 76 -21.52 -2.26 -4.12
N GLN A 77 -20.49 -1.74 -3.44
CA GLN A 77 -19.17 -1.48 -4.03
C GLN A 77 -18.10 -1.39 -2.94
N VAL A 78 -16.87 -1.85 -3.25
CA VAL A 78 -15.72 -1.82 -2.34
C VAL A 78 -14.51 -1.21 -3.06
N HIS A 79 -13.84 -0.26 -2.40
CA HIS A 79 -12.55 0.27 -2.82
C HIS A 79 -11.49 -0.08 -1.78
N PHE A 80 -10.59 -0.99 -2.13
CA PHE A 80 -9.57 -1.55 -1.26
C PHE A 80 -8.18 -0.99 -1.59
N PHE A 81 -7.69 -0.11 -0.74
CA PHE A 81 -6.34 0.45 -0.82
C PHE A 81 -5.39 -0.39 0.02
N LEU A 82 -4.22 -0.71 -0.52
CA LEU A 82 -3.16 -1.34 0.25
C LEU A 82 -1.82 -0.64 0.07
N ARG A 83 -1.06 -0.52 1.16
CA ARG A 83 0.38 -0.26 1.07
C ARG A 83 1.04 -1.50 0.45
N HIS A 84 2.07 -1.30 -0.35
CA HIS A 84 2.94 -2.40 -0.78
C HIS A 84 3.40 -3.29 0.38
N GLY A 85 3.70 -4.55 0.07
CA GLY A 85 4.24 -5.51 1.05
C GLY A 85 5.65 -5.18 1.54
N GLU A 86 6.21 -6.09 2.32
CA GLU A 86 7.57 -6.02 2.86
C GLU A 86 8.61 -5.90 1.75
N ARG A 87 9.59 -5.03 1.97
CA ARG A 87 10.63 -4.69 1.01
C ARG A 87 11.98 -4.49 1.69
N THR A 88 13.03 -4.48 0.90
CA THR A 88 14.33 -3.98 1.35
C THR A 88 14.26 -2.48 1.66
N PRO A 89 15.21 -1.95 2.47
CA PRO A 89 15.36 -0.51 2.67
C PRO A 89 15.55 0.23 1.35
N VAL A 90 15.09 1.48 1.24
CA VAL A 90 15.26 2.27 0.00
C VAL A 90 16.70 2.75 -0.22
N ARG A 91 17.54 2.70 0.82
CA ARG A 91 18.99 2.92 0.74
C ARG A 91 19.71 2.05 1.76
N ILE A 92 20.96 1.73 1.45
CA ILE A 92 21.88 1.01 2.35
C ILE A 92 22.33 1.97 3.47
N ARG A 93 22.19 1.54 4.72
CA ARG A 93 22.58 2.26 5.94
C ARG A 93 22.89 1.25 7.05
N LEU A 94 23.52 1.71 8.14
CA LEU A 94 23.71 0.93 9.36
C LEU A 94 24.60 -0.33 9.20
N GLU A 95 25.44 -0.40 8.17
CA GLU A 95 26.39 -1.50 7.98
C GLU A 95 27.44 -1.60 9.09
N LYS A 96 27.74 -0.49 9.77
CA LYS A 96 28.68 -0.43 10.89
C LYS A 96 27.98 -0.38 12.26
N SER A 97 26.66 -0.57 12.30
CA SER A 97 25.92 -0.64 13.56
C SER A 97 26.26 -1.93 14.32
N THR A 98 25.71 -2.07 15.54
CA THR A 98 25.98 -3.24 16.38
C THR A 98 24.65 -3.73 16.96
N PRO A 99 24.11 -4.87 16.49
CA PRO A 99 24.61 -5.69 15.38
C PRO A 99 24.51 -4.96 14.03
N PRO A 100 25.39 -5.27 13.06
CA PRO A 100 25.37 -4.62 11.75
C PRO A 100 24.21 -5.12 10.88
N ILE A 101 23.63 -4.22 10.07
CA ILE A 101 22.60 -4.57 9.09
C ILE A 101 23.28 -4.77 7.72
N PRO A 102 23.04 -5.89 7.02
CA PRO A 102 23.72 -6.18 5.76
C PRO A 102 23.30 -5.21 4.64
N SER A 103 24.26 -4.86 3.79
CA SER A 103 24.03 -4.07 2.56
C SER A 103 23.36 -4.87 1.44
N ARG A 104 23.45 -6.20 1.49
CA ARG A 104 22.98 -7.12 0.45
C ARG A 104 21.97 -8.08 1.03
N TRP A 105 20.85 -8.25 0.34
CA TRP A 105 19.65 -8.93 0.85
C TRP A 105 19.25 -10.03 -0.12
N ASN A 106 19.42 -11.30 0.27
CA ASN A 106 19.03 -12.44 -0.56
C ASN A 106 17.60 -12.89 -0.26
N LEU A 107 16.61 -12.03 -0.56
CA LEU A 107 15.20 -12.27 -0.20
C LEU A 107 14.24 -12.04 -1.37
N CYS A 108 14.74 -11.93 -2.61
CA CYS A 108 13.99 -11.61 -3.82
C CYS A 108 14.05 -12.73 -4.87
N HIS A 109 14.08 -14.00 -4.42
CA HIS A 109 14.12 -15.16 -5.32
C HIS A 109 12.96 -15.20 -6.32
N GLY A 110 11.79 -14.66 -5.96
CA GLY A 110 10.63 -14.59 -6.86
C GLY A 110 10.85 -13.74 -8.13
N THR A 111 11.83 -12.83 -8.14
CA THR A 111 12.20 -12.04 -9.34
C THR A 111 13.50 -12.50 -9.97
N ALA A 112 14.11 -13.57 -9.46
CA ALA A 112 15.32 -14.13 -10.05
C ALA A 112 15.01 -14.84 -11.38
N TYR A 113 13.82 -15.43 -11.52
CA TYR A 113 13.37 -16.09 -12.74
C TYR A 113 12.19 -15.33 -13.32
N MET A 114 12.32 -14.88 -14.57
CA MET A 114 11.30 -14.09 -15.24
C MET A 114 11.06 -14.60 -16.65
N ARG A 115 9.86 -14.35 -17.17
CA ARG A 115 9.56 -14.47 -18.60
C ARG A 115 9.57 -13.08 -19.20
N ALA A 116 10.56 -12.82 -20.04
CA ALA A 116 10.68 -11.56 -20.75
C ALA A 116 9.81 -11.61 -22.01
N ASN A 117 9.04 -10.55 -22.26
CA ASN A 117 8.38 -10.35 -23.54
C ASN A 117 9.41 -9.81 -24.54
N VAL A 118 9.68 -10.56 -25.59
CA VAL A 118 10.67 -10.22 -26.63
C VAL A 118 10.00 -10.09 -27.98
N LEU A 119 10.49 -9.17 -28.81
CA LEU A 119 10.05 -9.03 -30.19
C LEU A 119 10.86 -9.98 -31.07
N GLN A 120 10.17 -10.81 -31.85
CA GLN A 120 10.77 -11.65 -32.88
C GLN A 120 10.22 -11.26 -34.26
N LEU A 121 11.00 -11.54 -35.30
CA LEU A 121 10.53 -11.41 -36.68
C LEU A 121 10.07 -12.79 -37.17
N SER A 122 8.77 -12.92 -37.43
CA SER A 122 8.19 -14.11 -38.06
C SER A 122 7.58 -13.72 -39.40
N ARG A 123 8.07 -14.32 -40.49
CA ARG A 123 7.67 -13.99 -41.88
C ARG A 123 7.72 -12.49 -42.21
N GLY A 124 8.75 -11.80 -41.70
CA GLY A 124 8.94 -10.37 -41.92
C GLY A 124 8.02 -9.45 -41.11
N GLN A 125 7.22 -9.99 -40.18
CA GLN A 125 6.37 -9.21 -39.28
C GLN A 125 6.85 -9.34 -37.83
N PRO A 126 6.78 -8.25 -37.03
CA PRO A 126 7.08 -8.31 -35.61
C PRO A 126 5.99 -9.11 -34.87
N VAL A 127 6.40 -10.11 -34.10
CA VAL A 127 5.55 -10.89 -33.20
C VAL A 127 6.11 -10.83 -31.79
N LEU A 128 5.23 -10.85 -30.79
CA LEU A 128 5.61 -10.93 -29.38
C LEU A 128 5.81 -12.40 -29.00
N ASP A 129 6.92 -12.71 -28.34
CA ASP A 129 7.21 -14.03 -27.80
C ASP A 129 7.65 -13.93 -26.33
N GLU A 130 7.57 -15.03 -25.59
CA GLU A 130 8.04 -15.14 -24.21
C GLU A 130 9.38 -15.87 -24.15
N MET A 131 10.41 -15.22 -23.60
CA MET A 131 11.73 -15.81 -23.39
C MET A 131 12.01 -16.01 -21.89
N PRO A 132 12.42 -17.20 -21.44
CA PRO A 132 12.90 -17.38 -20.07
C PRO A 132 14.18 -16.57 -19.87
N ALA A 133 14.23 -15.81 -18.77
CA ALA A 133 15.38 -15.00 -18.39
C ALA A 133 15.65 -15.17 -16.89
N GLN A 134 16.93 -15.10 -16.52
CA GLN A 134 17.35 -15.07 -15.12
C GLN A 134 17.96 -13.70 -14.82
N ARG A 135 17.45 -13.05 -13.77
CA ARG A 135 18.03 -11.82 -13.24
C ARG A 135 19.17 -12.17 -12.31
N VAL A 136 20.36 -11.68 -12.61
CA VAL A 136 21.54 -11.77 -11.75
C VAL A 136 21.94 -10.35 -11.37
N VAL A 137 21.95 -10.07 -10.07
CA VAL A 137 22.48 -8.80 -9.55
C VAL A 137 23.98 -8.97 -9.37
N GLU A 138 24.75 -8.07 -9.98
CA GLU A 138 26.19 -8.05 -9.80
C GLU A 138 26.54 -7.68 -8.36
N ALA A 139 27.36 -8.51 -7.73
CA ALA A 139 27.75 -8.32 -6.35
C ALA A 139 28.76 -7.17 -6.22
N GLY A 140 28.39 -6.14 -5.46
CA GLY A 140 29.34 -5.12 -5.02
C GLY A 140 30.21 -5.60 -3.85
N PRO A 141 31.27 -4.85 -3.50
CA PRO A 141 32.07 -5.12 -2.31
C PRO A 141 31.21 -5.10 -1.05
N SER A 142 31.23 -6.16 -0.26
CA SER A 142 30.59 -6.20 1.06
C SER A 142 31.52 -6.88 2.06
N LYS A 143 31.57 -6.35 3.29
CA LYS A 143 32.33 -6.96 4.41
C LYS A 143 31.51 -7.99 5.19
N LEU A 144 30.19 -7.92 5.09
CA LEU A 144 29.26 -8.73 5.87
C LEU A 144 28.73 -9.93 5.08
N VAL A 145 28.86 -9.89 3.76
CA VAL A 145 28.16 -10.79 2.84
C VAL A 145 29.14 -11.26 1.74
N PRO A 146 29.20 -12.57 1.40
CA PRO A 146 30.14 -13.09 0.40
C PRO A 146 30.02 -12.40 -0.96
N GLN A 147 31.15 -12.08 -1.62
CA GLN A 147 31.17 -11.37 -2.92
C GLN A 147 30.55 -12.15 -4.09
N SER A 148 30.14 -13.41 -3.91
CA SER A 148 29.38 -14.13 -4.93
C SER A 148 28.00 -13.50 -5.11
N ALA A 149 27.52 -13.44 -6.35
CA ALA A 149 26.13 -13.07 -6.63
C ALA A 149 25.17 -14.06 -5.96
N PHE A 150 24.04 -13.57 -5.45
CA PHE A 150 22.95 -14.44 -5.03
C PHE A 150 21.97 -14.69 -6.16
N ASN A 151 21.43 -15.90 -6.19
CA ASN A 151 20.18 -16.13 -6.87
C ASN A 151 19.06 -15.54 -6.02
N GLY A 152 18.47 -14.40 -6.41
CA GLY A 152 17.45 -13.72 -5.61
C GLY A 152 17.93 -12.54 -4.77
N GLU A 153 19.08 -11.96 -5.10
CA GLU A 153 19.51 -10.70 -4.50
C GLU A 153 18.50 -9.57 -4.80
N CYS A 154 18.18 -8.80 -3.77
CA CYS A 154 17.33 -7.62 -3.86
C CYS A 154 18.16 -6.35 -4.08
N LEU A 155 17.66 -5.44 -4.91
CA LEU A 155 18.09 -4.04 -4.94
C LEU A 155 17.35 -3.20 -3.89
N PRO A 156 17.84 -1.99 -3.56
CA PRO A 156 17.17 -1.11 -2.59
C PRO A 156 15.72 -0.78 -2.98
N GLY A 157 14.80 -0.96 -2.05
CA GLY A 157 13.38 -0.69 -2.22
C GLY A 157 12.61 -1.72 -3.05
N GLU A 158 13.20 -2.87 -3.38
CA GLU A 158 12.51 -3.99 -4.04
C GLU A 158 11.63 -4.77 -3.06
N LEU A 159 10.48 -5.24 -3.56
CA LEU A 159 9.59 -6.12 -2.83
C LEU A 159 10.30 -7.47 -2.58
N THR A 160 10.27 -7.96 -1.35
CA THR A 160 10.85 -9.28 -1.01
C THR A 160 9.83 -10.39 -1.21
N ASN A 161 10.26 -11.64 -1.10
CA ASN A 161 9.35 -12.79 -1.12
C ASN A 161 8.34 -12.75 0.03
N LEU A 162 8.74 -12.25 1.19
CA LEU A 162 7.83 -11.99 2.31
C LEU A 162 6.71 -11.04 1.88
N GLY A 163 7.07 -9.92 1.24
CA GLY A 163 6.11 -8.95 0.70
C GLY A 163 5.21 -9.50 -0.38
N ARG A 164 5.71 -10.39 -1.24
CA ARG A 164 4.91 -11.06 -2.27
C ARG A 164 3.87 -11.98 -1.63
N MET A 165 4.31 -12.80 -0.69
CA MET A 165 3.46 -13.79 -0.05
C MET A 165 2.43 -13.17 0.90
N SER A 166 2.80 -12.15 1.69
CA SER A 166 1.84 -11.41 2.52
C SER A 166 0.74 -10.74 1.68
N SER A 167 1.12 -10.19 0.53
CA SER A 167 0.18 -9.62 -0.45
C SER A 167 -0.73 -10.69 -1.09
N TYR A 168 -0.18 -11.87 -1.40
CA TYR A 168 -0.95 -12.99 -1.92
C TYR A 168 -2.00 -13.49 -0.91
N GLU A 169 -1.62 -13.62 0.37
CA GLU A 169 -2.55 -14.01 1.45
C GLU A 169 -3.68 -13.00 1.62
N ILE A 170 -3.41 -11.68 1.49
CA ILE A 170 -4.47 -10.67 1.47
C ILE A 170 -5.45 -10.94 0.32
N GLY A 171 -4.94 -11.29 -0.86
CA GLY A 171 -5.76 -11.73 -2.00
C GLY A 171 -6.67 -12.91 -1.65
N GLN A 172 -6.14 -13.94 -1.01
CA GLN A 172 -6.93 -15.11 -0.58
C GLN A 172 -8.01 -14.73 0.42
N LYS A 173 -7.70 -13.83 1.38
CA LYS A 173 -8.69 -13.33 2.34
C LYS A 173 -9.78 -12.49 1.67
N LEU A 174 -9.44 -11.69 0.66
CA LEU A 174 -10.43 -10.95 -0.14
C LEU A 174 -11.38 -11.91 -0.85
N ARG A 175 -10.86 -13.01 -1.41
CA ARG A 175 -11.67 -14.05 -2.04
C ARG A 175 -12.61 -14.73 -1.04
N ALA A 176 -12.06 -15.20 0.08
CA ALA A 176 -12.82 -15.85 1.14
C ALA A 176 -13.96 -14.97 1.65
N LEU A 177 -13.69 -13.67 1.84
CA LEU A 177 -14.69 -12.71 2.28
C LEU A 177 -15.70 -12.40 1.18
N TYR A 178 -15.28 -11.82 0.07
CA TYR A 178 -16.19 -11.21 -0.90
C TYR A 178 -16.84 -12.20 -1.85
N SER A 179 -16.25 -13.36 -2.10
CA SER A 179 -16.89 -14.41 -2.89
C SER A 179 -17.52 -15.47 -2.01
N ASP A 180 -16.71 -16.12 -1.17
CA ASP A 180 -17.12 -17.39 -0.57
C ASP A 180 -18.12 -17.17 0.58
N ARG A 181 -17.94 -16.11 1.37
CA ARG A 181 -18.83 -15.77 2.49
C ARG A 181 -19.97 -14.83 2.11
N LEU A 182 -19.66 -13.74 1.39
CA LEU A 182 -20.64 -12.69 1.10
C LEU A 182 -21.37 -12.88 -0.22
N HIS A 183 -20.87 -13.77 -1.10
CA HIS A 183 -21.38 -13.94 -2.47
C HIS A 183 -21.50 -12.61 -3.25
N PHE A 184 -20.67 -11.64 -2.89
CA PHE A 184 -20.61 -10.31 -3.49
C PHE A 184 -19.85 -10.33 -4.82
N LEU A 185 -18.86 -11.20 -4.95
CA LEU A 185 -18.14 -11.50 -6.19
C LEU A 185 -18.56 -12.88 -6.73
N PRO A 186 -18.48 -13.10 -8.05
CA PRO A 186 -18.84 -14.39 -8.62
C PRO A 186 -17.85 -15.49 -8.22
N GLU A 187 -18.36 -16.71 -8.10
CA GLU A 187 -17.54 -17.87 -7.74
C GLU A 187 -16.50 -18.18 -8.82
N SER A 188 -16.89 -18.11 -10.09
CA SER A 188 -15.99 -18.16 -11.25
C SER A 188 -15.78 -16.77 -11.85
N VAL A 189 -14.58 -16.48 -12.34
CA VAL A 189 -14.28 -15.22 -13.05
C VAL A 189 -13.92 -15.52 -14.49
N THR A 190 -14.62 -14.90 -15.45
CA THR A 190 -14.41 -15.07 -16.89
C THR A 190 -14.10 -13.74 -17.58
N ALA A 191 -13.81 -13.76 -18.88
CA ALA A 191 -13.60 -12.54 -19.67
C ALA A 191 -14.77 -11.53 -19.61
N GLN A 192 -16.00 -11.98 -19.34
CA GLN A 192 -17.18 -11.11 -19.24
C GLN A 192 -17.21 -10.29 -17.94
N ASP A 193 -16.47 -10.72 -16.91
CA ASP A 193 -16.43 -10.07 -15.59
C ASP A 193 -15.44 -8.89 -15.53
N GLN A 194 -14.87 -8.50 -16.67
CA GLN A 194 -13.82 -7.50 -16.75
C GLN A 194 -14.17 -6.16 -16.08
N GLU A 195 -15.43 -5.76 -16.14
CA GLU A 195 -15.94 -4.50 -15.59
C GLU A 195 -16.37 -4.60 -14.11
N LEU A 196 -16.37 -5.80 -13.51
CA LEU A 196 -16.57 -5.97 -12.06
C LEU A 196 -15.39 -5.45 -11.24
N PHE A 197 -14.23 -5.32 -11.87
CA PHE A 197 -12.95 -5.05 -11.21
C PHE A 197 -12.25 -3.82 -11.75
N VAL A 198 -11.63 -3.06 -10.83
CA VAL A 198 -10.58 -2.09 -11.17
C VAL A 198 -9.33 -2.47 -10.41
N PHE A 199 -8.25 -2.79 -11.12
CA PHE A 199 -6.94 -2.98 -10.51
C PHE A 199 -6.04 -1.82 -10.89
N ARG A 200 -5.54 -1.08 -9.90
CA ARG A 200 -4.66 0.06 -10.13
C ARG A 200 -3.48 0.04 -9.18
N SER A 201 -2.34 0.46 -9.68
CA SER A 201 -1.13 0.64 -8.88
C SER A 201 -0.47 1.96 -9.23
N THR A 202 0.30 2.53 -8.30
CA THR A 202 1.36 3.48 -8.70
C THR A 202 2.38 2.76 -9.59
N ASN A 203 3.12 3.50 -10.41
CA ASN A 203 4.11 2.90 -11.32
C ASN A 203 5.46 2.59 -10.64
N MET A 204 5.46 2.14 -9.38
CA MET A 204 6.67 1.64 -8.71
C MET A 204 6.68 0.12 -8.75
N SER A 205 7.81 -0.51 -9.08
CA SER A 205 7.86 -1.98 -9.25
C SER A 205 7.27 -2.73 -8.05
N ARG A 206 7.64 -2.33 -6.81
CA ARG A 206 7.11 -2.93 -5.58
C ARG A 206 5.59 -2.83 -5.41
N THR A 207 4.96 -1.75 -5.87
CA THR A 207 3.49 -1.58 -5.76
C THR A 207 2.79 -2.38 -6.86
N VAL A 208 3.35 -2.39 -8.08
CA VAL A 208 2.83 -3.20 -9.18
C VAL A 208 2.89 -4.69 -8.83
N GLU A 209 4.03 -5.17 -8.35
CA GLU A 209 4.20 -6.56 -7.90
C GLU A 209 3.26 -6.90 -6.75
N THR A 210 3.10 -6.00 -5.77
CA THR A 210 2.12 -6.19 -4.69
C THR A 210 0.70 -6.36 -5.27
N CYS A 211 0.29 -5.51 -6.22
CA CYS A 211 -1.02 -5.60 -6.87
C CYS A 211 -1.20 -6.95 -7.60
N GLN A 212 -0.18 -7.39 -8.34
CA GLN A 212 -0.18 -8.68 -9.03
C GLN A 212 -0.37 -9.85 -8.05
N GLN A 213 0.29 -9.80 -6.89
CA GLN A 213 0.18 -10.85 -5.87
C GLN A 213 -1.21 -10.88 -5.23
N VAL A 214 -1.78 -9.73 -4.87
CA VAL A 214 -3.16 -9.65 -4.36
C VAL A 214 -4.16 -10.19 -5.38
N VAL A 215 -4.05 -9.76 -6.64
CA VAL A 215 -4.94 -10.22 -7.72
C VAL A 215 -4.80 -11.72 -7.94
N SER A 216 -3.57 -12.25 -7.96
CA SER A 216 -3.30 -13.68 -8.10
C SER A 216 -3.90 -14.51 -6.95
N GLY A 217 -3.79 -14.03 -5.71
CA GLY A 217 -4.39 -14.69 -4.54
C GLY A 217 -5.92 -14.63 -4.51
N MET A 218 -6.49 -13.56 -5.07
CA MET A 218 -7.94 -13.36 -5.12
C MET A 218 -8.63 -14.16 -6.22
N LEU A 219 -7.99 -14.32 -7.38
CA LEU A 219 -8.61 -15.01 -8.51
C LEU A 219 -8.70 -16.52 -8.28
N PRO A 220 -9.83 -17.16 -8.65
CA PRO A 220 -9.98 -18.61 -8.53
C PRO A 220 -8.98 -19.33 -9.43
N SER A 221 -8.60 -20.56 -9.07
CA SER A 221 -7.59 -21.35 -9.80
C SER A 221 -7.89 -21.51 -11.29
N GLN A 222 -9.17 -21.60 -11.66
CA GLN A 222 -9.64 -21.73 -13.04
C GLN A 222 -9.34 -20.47 -13.87
N ALA A 223 -9.44 -19.28 -13.27
CA ALA A 223 -9.10 -18.01 -13.91
C ALA A 223 -7.58 -17.79 -14.02
N ARG A 224 -6.77 -18.60 -13.30
CA ARG A 224 -5.30 -18.57 -13.37
C ARG A 224 -4.74 -19.51 -14.44
N SER A 225 -5.56 -20.39 -15.03
CA SER A 225 -5.12 -21.30 -16.08
C SER A 225 -5.23 -20.67 -17.46
N ALA A 226 -4.12 -20.62 -18.19
CA ALA A 226 -4.07 -20.23 -19.59
C ALA A 226 -4.69 -21.34 -20.46
N ASN A 227 -6.03 -21.44 -20.49
CA ASN A 227 -6.71 -22.31 -21.44
C ASN A 227 -7.26 -21.47 -22.60
N PRO A 228 -6.68 -21.51 -23.82
CA PRO A 228 -7.03 -20.60 -24.91
C PRO A 228 -8.44 -20.79 -25.49
N ALA A 229 -9.14 -21.88 -25.14
CA ALA A 229 -10.40 -22.26 -25.77
C ALA A 229 -11.68 -21.71 -25.09
N GLY A 230 -11.56 -21.08 -23.92
CA GLY A 230 -12.68 -20.41 -23.23
C GLY A 230 -12.22 -19.04 -22.73
N GLY A 231 -13.06 -18.00 -22.87
CA GLY A 231 -12.69 -16.61 -22.57
C GLY A 231 -12.04 -16.42 -21.20
N VAL A 232 -10.71 -16.40 -21.18
CA VAL A 232 -9.88 -16.25 -19.97
C VAL A 232 -9.99 -14.82 -19.46
N PHE A 233 -10.18 -14.65 -18.16
CA PHE A 233 -10.07 -13.34 -17.53
C PHE A 233 -8.61 -12.89 -17.52
N ILE A 234 -8.30 -11.75 -18.12
CA ILE A 234 -6.95 -11.16 -18.12
C ILE A 234 -6.97 -9.93 -17.22
N PRO A 235 -6.33 -9.97 -16.04
CA PRO A 235 -6.34 -8.83 -15.12
C PRO A 235 -5.67 -7.60 -15.75
N ARG A 236 -6.41 -6.50 -15.86
CA ARG A 236 -5.88 -5.21 -16.33
C ARG A 236 -5.40 -4.39 -15.14
N ILE A 237 -4.08 -4.34 -14.92
CA ILE A 237 -3.48 -3.48 -13.89
C ILE A 237 -3.16 -2.12 -14.51
N HIS A 238 -3.91 -1.10 -14.11
CA HIS A 238 -3.71 0.27 -14.55
C HIS A 238 -2.59 0.94 -13.74
N VAL A 239 -1.67 1.60 -14.43
CA VAL A 239 -0.67 2.49 -13.83
C VAL A 239 -0.78 3.87 -14.44
N ARG A 240 -0.35 4.90 -13.71
CA ARG A 240 -0.33 6.28 -14.20
C ARG A 240 1.09 6.85 -14.18
N ASN A 241 1.33 7.85 -15.02
CA ASN A 241 2.55 8.65 -14.97
C ASN A 241 2.68 9.31 -13.59
N PHE A 242 3.88 9.29 -13.01
CA PHE A 242 4.17 9.89 -11.70
C PHE A 242 3.79 11.37 -11.59
N LEU A 243 3.84 12.15 -12.67
CA LEU A 243 3.46 13.58 -12.64
C LEU A 243 1.96 13.81 -12.42
N THR A 244 1.12 12.85 -12.82
CA THR A 244 -0.35 12.95 -12.72
C THR A 244 -0.95 11.90 -11.78
N GLU A 245 -0.10 11.17 -11.06
CA GLU A 245 -0.51 10.13 -10.11
C GLU A 245 -1.33 10.74 -8.96
N THR A 246 -2.43 10.05 -8.62
CA THR A 246 -3.36 10.41 -7.53
C THR A 246 -3.31 9.40 -6.39
N LEU A 247 -2.67 8.24 -6.58
CA LEU A 247 -2.40 7.27 -5.51
C LEU A 247 -1.14 7.64 -4.69
N ILE A 248 -0.69 8.91 -4.71
CA ILE A 248 0.33 9.47 -3.82
C ILE A 248 0.04 10.95 -3.54
N PRO A 249 0.43 11.48 -2.35
CA PRO A 249 0.63 12.92 -2.15
C PRO A 249 1.67 13.44 -3.16
N ASN A 250 1.23 14.05 -4.25
CA ASN A 250 2.08 14.20 -5.43
C ASN A 250 2.91 15.50 -5.43
N THR A 251 4.02 15.50 -4.68
CA THR A 251 4.98 16.61 -4.65
C THR A 251 5.76 16.78 -5.97
N LEU A 252 5.81 15.76 -6.83
CA LEU A 252 6.44 15.85 -8.15
C LEU A 252 5.56 16.65 -9.12
N GLY A 253 4.26 16.33 -9.17
CA GLY A 253 3.28 17.00 -10.01
C GLY A 253 2.83 18.37 -9.50
N CYS A 254 3.02 18.67 -8.21
CA CYS A 254 2.56 19.93 -7.62
C CYS A 254 3.68 20.73 -6.94
N SER A 255 4.04 21.87 -7.52
CA SER A 255 5.11 22.71 -6.98
C SER A 255 4.71 23.38 -5.65
N ARG A 256 3.46 23.84 -5.53
CA ARG A 256 2.93 24.43 -4.29
C ARG A 256 2.92 23.41 -3.15
N PHE A 257 2.42 22.20 -3.41
CA PHE A 257 2.43 21.14 -2.41
C PHE A 257 3.86 20.77 -1.96
N ARG A 258 4.81 20.70 -2.90
CA ARG A 258 6.23 20.46 -2.56
C ARG A 258 6.81 21.52 -1.63
N GLN A 259 6.41 22.79 -1.77
CA GLN A 259 6.85 23.87 -0.87
C GLN A 259 6.29 23.68 0.52
N LEU A 260 4.99 23.37 0.62
CA LEU A 260 4.34 23.09 1.89
C LEU A 260 4.96 21.87 2.58
N ASP A 261 5.15 20.77 1.85
CA ASP A 261 5.77 19.54 2.33
C ASP A 261 7.17 19.79 2.90
N ARG A 262 8.00 20.55 2.17
CA ARG A 262 9.32 20.97 2.65
C ARG A 262 9.22 21.84 3.91
N HIS A 263 8.33 22.83 3.92
CA HIS A 263 8.14 23.72 5.05
C HIS A 263 7.80 22.94 6.33
N TYR A 264 6.89 21.97 6.25
CA TYR A 264 6.53 21.15 7.41
C TYR A 264 7.64 20.19 7.83
N ALA A 265 8.43 19.65 6.89
CA ALA A 265 9.61 18.86 7.23
C ALA A 265 10.67 19.70 7.97
N GLU A 266 10.92 20.94 7.54
CA GLU A 266 11.83 21.88 8.22
C GLU A 266 11.32 22.31 9.60
N LYS A 267 10.01 22.57 9.71
CA LYS A 267 9.33 22.87 10.98
C LYS A 267 9.46 21.69 11.96
N ALA A 268 9.29 20.46 11.48
CA ALA A 268 9.46 19.26 12.30
C ALA A 268 10.90 19.11 12.81
N ALA A 269 11.90 19.35 11.96
CA ALA A 269 13.29 19.34 12.37
C ALA A 269 13.58 20.38 13.48
N THR A 270 13.14 21.62 13.28
CA THR A 270 13.33 22.71 14.26
C THR A 270 12.65 22.38 15.60
N THR A 271 11.47 21.74 15.55
CA THR A 271 10.67 21.43 16.74
C THR A 271 11.20 20.21 17.51
N HIS A 272 11.67 19.18 16.80
CA HIS A 272 11.93 17.88 17.39
C HIS A 272 13.40 17.51 17.55
N ASN A 273 14.33 18.20 16.87
CA ASN A 273 15.75 17.84 16.95
C ASN A 273 16.32 17.90 18.37
N SER A 274 15.96 18.91 19.17
CA SER A 274 16.38 19.01 20.57
C SER A 274 15.80 17.88 21.43
N THR A 275 14.61 17.39 21.10
CA THR A 275 14.01 16.24 21.81
C THR A 275 14.72 14.92 21.49
N LEU A 276 15.49 14.86 20.41
CA LEU A 276 16.27 13.68 20.00
C LEU A 276 17.69 13.70 20.57
N GLU A 277 18.23 14.86 20.99
CA GLU A 277 19.57 15.00 21.59
C GLU A 277 19.86 14.01 22.73
N PRO A 278 18.91 13.71 23.66
CA PRO A 278 19.16 12.75 24.73
C PRO A 278 19.44 11.32 24.24
N LEU A 279 19.20 11.02 22.97
CA LEU A 279 19.43 9.70 22.37
C LEU A 279 20.83 9.57 21.75
N ASP A 280 21.59 10.65 21.61
CA ASP A 280 22.85 10.67 20.85
C ASP A 280 23.90 9.70 21.40
N ALA A 281 24.08 9.67 22.73
CA ALA A 281 25.05 8.77 23.36
C ALA A 281 24.77 7.29 23.06
N THR A 282 23.49 6.94 22.86
CA THR A 282 23.04 5.57 22.63
C THR A 282 22.92 5.24 21.14
N LEU A 283 22.55 6.20 20.28
CA LEU A 283 22.26 5.95 18.87
C LEU A 283 23.38 6.34 17.91
N SER A 284 24.15 7.39 18.20
CA SER A 284 25.26 7.84 17.35
C SER A 284 26.30 6.74 17.10
N PRO A 285 26.67 5.87 18.07
CA PRO A 285 27.58 4.76 17.82
C PRO A 285 27.10 3.80 16.71
N HIS A 286 25.79 3.72 16.48
CA HIS A 286 25.21 2.90 15.42
C HIS A 286 25.09 3.63 14.07
N ASN A 287 25.31 4.94 14.04
CA ASN A 287 25.17 5.82 12.87
C ASN A 287 26.51 6.51 12.53
N ASP A 288 27.60 5.75 12.47
CA ASP A 288 28.95 6.25 12.14
C ASP A 288 29.41 7.43 13.04
N GLY A 289 28.96 7.45 14.30
CA GLY A 289 29.25 8.51 15.26
C GLY A 289 28.43 9.79 15.06
N GLN A 290 27.52 9.83 14.08
CA GLN A 290 26.68 11.00 13.79
C GLN A 290 25.37 10.97 14.58
N PRO A 291 24.93 12.13 15.12
CA PRO A 291 23.66 12.24 15.81
C PRO A 291 22.48 11.94 14.88
N ILE A 292 21.37 11.45 15.46
CA ILE A 292 20.15 11.18 14.72
C ILE A 292 19.23 12.39 14.80
N ARG A 293 18.90 12.97 13.64
CA ARG A 293 18.06 14.16 13.50
C ARG A 293 17.04 13.97 12.39
N VAL A 294 15.95 14.75 12.42
CA VAL A 294 14.90 14.71 11.39
C VAL A 294 15.49 15.03 10.02
N ASP A 295 16.25 16.13 9.95
CA ASP A 295 16.99 16.63 8.78
C ASP A 295 18.45 16.15 8.74
N GLY A 296 18.78 15.11 9.51
CA GLY A 296 20.11 14.52 9.55
C GLY A 296 20.54 13.90 8.21
N HIS A 297 21.81 13.51 8.13
CA HIS A 297 22.39 12.84 6.96
C HIS A 297 23.13 11.57 7.42
N PRO A 298 22.45 10.41 7.47
CA PRO A 298 21.09 10.13 6.99
C PRO A 298 19.97 10.72 7.88
N ARG A 299 18.81 11.00 7.27
CA ARG A 299 17.61 11.45 7.98
C ARG A 299 17.09 10.36 8.91
N LEU A 300 16.45 10.75 10.01
CA LEU A 300 15.77 9.84 10.94
C LEU A 300 14.81 8.89 10.21
N SER A 301 13.99 9.40 9.28
CA SER A 301 13.07 8.58 8.46
C SER A 301 13.80 7.50 7.65
N GLY A 302 14.98 7.81 7.13
CA GLY A 302 15.82 6.85 6.42
C GLY A 302 16.41 5.77 7.33
N LEU A 303 16.78 6.11 8.57
CA LEU A 303 17.27 5.13 9.55
C LEU A 303 16.14 4.19 9.99
N LEU A 304 14.96 4.73 10.29
CA LEU A 304 13.79 3.94 10.66
C LEU A 304 13.28 3.05 9.53
N ASP A 305 13.41 3.47 8.26
CA ASP A 305 13.15 2.60 7.10
C ASP A 305 14.05 1.35 7.11
N THR A 306 15.35 1.55 7.35
CA THR A 306 16.31 0.44 7.45
C THR A 306 16.01 -0.49 8.62
N ILE A 307 15.74 0.07 9.81
CA ILE A 307 15.40 -0.71 11.01
C ILE A 307 14.12 -1.53 10.79
N ARG A 308 13.03 -0.90 10.32
CA ARG A 308 11.75 -1.59 10.13
C ARG A 308 11.83 -2.68 9.06
N ALA A 309 12.56 -2.43 7.98
CA ALA A 309 12.83 -3.47 6.99
C ALA A 309 13.62 -4.62 7.59
N ALA A 310 14.68 -4.34 8.38
CA ALA A 310 15.48 -5.39 9.02
C ALA A 310 14.64 -6.25 9.96
N GLN A 311 13.82 -5.62 10.81
CA GLN A 311 12.91 -6.32 11.72
C GLN A 311 11.90 -7.20 10.99
N ALA A 312 11.26 -6.67 9.94
CA ALA A 312 10.26 -7.42 9.17
C ALA A 312 10.82 -8.72 8.58
N HIS A 313 12.12 -8.78 8.31
CA HIS A 313 12.78 -9.93 7.70
C HIS A 313 13.65 -10.73 8.68
N GLY A 314 13.52 -10.47 9.98
CA GLY A 314 14.24 -11.21 11.02
C GLY A 314 15.74 -10.93 11.09
N PHE A 315 16.22 -9.83 10.50
CA PHE A 315 17.60 -9.39 10.73
C PHE A 315 17.72 -8.81 12.14
N PRO A 316 18.84 -9.07 12.84
CA PRO A 316 19.11 -8.45 14.13
C PRO A 316 19.28 -6.94 13.95
N VAL A 317 18.72 -6.15 14.87
CA VAL A 317 18.80 -4.68 14.89
C VAL A 317 19.38 -4.21 16.22
N PRO A 318 20.02 -3.03 16.30
CA PRO A 318 20.49 -2.51 17.58
C PRO A 318 19.35 -2.23 18.55
N ASP A 319 19.43 -2.81 19.76
CA ASP A 319 18.42 -2.66 20.82
C ASP A 319 18.14 -1.19 21.18
N ALA A 320 19.14 -0.33 20.99
CA ALA A 320 19.04 1.11 21.12
C ALA A 320 17.87 1.72 20.31
N PHE A 321 17.59 1.21 19.11
CA PHE A 321 16.46 1.64 18.27
C PHE A 321 15.11 1.11 18.76
N MET A 322 15.12 0.07 19.59
CA MET A 322 13.93 -0.59 20.13
C MET A 322 13.57 -0.15 21.54
N ALA A 323 14.47 0.57 22.22
CA ALA A 323 14.19 1.14 23.53
C ALA A 323 12.90 2.00 23.49
N PRO A 324 11.96 1.83 24.43
CA PRO A 324 10.66 2.51 24.38
C PRO A 324 10.75 4.02 24.18
N LYS A 325 11.68 4.69 24.88
CA LYS A 325 11.94 6.13 24.76
C LYS A 325 12.44 6.51 23.37
N THR A 326 13.33 5.71 22.77
CA THR A 326 13.79 5.92 21.39
C THR A 326 12.61 5.81 20.43
N VAL A 327 11.82 4.74 20.53
CA VAL A 327 10.66 4.50 19.66
C VAL A 327 9.65 5.63 19.77
N GLU A 328 9.33 6.09 20.98
CA GLU A 328 8.40 7.19 21.23
C GLU A 328 8.88 8.50 20.56
N LEU A 329 10.09 8.96 20.89
CA LEU A 329 10.62 10.23 20.40
C LEU A 329 10.85 10.20 18.90
N ALA A 330 11.41 9.10 18.38
CA ALA A 330 11.67 8.92 16.96
C ALA A 330 10.37 8.86 16.15
N ASN A 331 9.35 8.13 16.63
CA ASN A 331 8.05 8.09 15.95
C ASN A 331 7.36 9.45 15.98
N LYS A 332 7.39 10.17 17.10
CA LYS A 332 6.81 11.51 17.19
C LYS A 332 7.43 12.47 16.17
N ALA A 333 8.77 12.49 16.11
CA ALA A 333 9.51 13.33 15.16
C ALA A 333 9.27 12.91 13.69
N LEU A 334 9.23 11.60 13.42
CA LEU A 334 8.92 11.06 12.09
C LEU A 334 7.51 11.46 11.62
N LEU A 335 6.50 11.28 12.47
CA LEU A 335 5.12 11.62 12.11
C LEU A 335 4.95 13.13 11.90
N ALA A 336 5.66 13.95 12.68
CA ALA A 336 5.69 15.39 12.46
C ALA A 336 6.30 15.73 11.09
N GLU A 337 7.45 15.14 10.73
CA GLU A 337 8.13 15.38 9.43
C GLU A 337 7.18 15.14 8.25
N TRP A 338 6.39 14.07 8.30
CA TRP A 338 5.60 13.62 7.14
C TRP A 338 4.13 14.05 7.17
N PHE A 339 3.55 14.30 8.34
CA PHE A 339 2.10 14.41 8.48
C PHE A 339 1.61 15.63 9.26
N SER A 340 2.49 16.47 9.82
CA SER A 340 2.03 17.64 10.59
C SER A 340 1.25 18.65 9.73
N GLY A 341 1.53 18.72 8.42
CA GLY A 341 0.85 19.65 7.51
C GLY A 341 -0.66 19.41 7.39
N TYR A 342 -1.11 18.16 7.56
CA TYR A 342 -2.55 17.84 7.57
C TYR A 342 -3.29 18.42 8.78
N ASN A 343 -2.58 18.75 9.86
CA ASN A 343 -3.15 19.15 11.14
C ASN A 343 -2.53 20.46 11.63
N ASP A 344 -2.24 21.39 10.72
CA ASP A 344 -1.78 22.72 11.12
C ASP A 344 -2.83 23.39 12.03
N PRO A 345 -2.41 24.10 13.09
CA PRO A 345 -3.35 24.78 13.99
C PRO A 345 -4.25 25.81 13.29
N ASP A 346 -3.83 26.32 12.13
CA ASP A 346 -4.67 27.15 11.28
C ASP A 346 -5.47 26.27 10.31
N PRO A 347 -6.82 26.26 10.42
CA PRO A 347 -7.67 25.43 9.57
C PRO A 347 -7.48 25.68 8.08
N GLN A 348 -7.16 26.90 7.65
CA GLN A 348 -6.98 27.20 6.23
C GLN A 348 -5.70 26.57 5.68
N ARG A 349 -4.61 26.58 6.46
CA ARG A 349 -3.34 25.94 6.08
C ARG A 349 -3.47 24.41 6.09
N ALA A 350 -4.17 23.86 7.07
CA ALA A 350 -4.47 22.43 7.12
C ALA A 350 -5.31 21.99 5.91
N LEU A 351 -6.35 22.77 5.56
CA LEU A 351 -7.19 22.51 4.38
C LEU A 351 -6.40 22.63 3.07
N GLU A 352 -5.52 23.62 2.93
CA GLU A 352 -4.63 23.74 1.75
C GLU A 352 -3.77 22.49 1.60
N TYR A 353 -3.13 22.04 2.68
CA TYR A 353 -2.28 20.84 2.65
C TYR A 353 -3.09 19.58 2.32
N ARG A 354 -4.23 19.36 2.99
CA ARG A 354 -5.16 18.23 2.73
C ARG A 354 -5.64 18.23 1.29
N ARG A 355 -6.06 19.39 0.77
CA ARG A 355 -6.57 19.54 -0.58
C ARG A 355 -5.49 19.25 -1.63
N LEU A 356 -4.33 19.89 -1.55
CA LEU A 356 -3.26 19.68 -2.52
C LEU A 356 -2.69 18.25 -2.48
N SER A 357 -2.73 17.61 -1.31
CA SER A 357 -2.30 16.23 -1.12
C SER A 357 -3.30 15.20 -1.68
N MET A 358 -4.58 15.33 -1.32
CA MET A 358 -5.55 14.23 -1.41
C MET A 358 -6.81 14.52 -2.25
N SER A 359 -7.11 15.78 -2.60
CA SER A 359 -8.42 16.12 -3.22
C SER A 359 -8.68 15.33 -4.50
N ARG A 360 -7.69 15.17 -5.37
CA ARG A 360 -7.84 14.42 -6.63
C ARG A 360 -8.20 12.95 -6.40
N LEU A 361 -7.63 12.32 -5.37
CA LEU A 361 -7.96 10.94 -5.02
C LEU A 361 -9.39 10.84 -4.48
N PHE A 362 -9.78 11.75 -3.59
CA PHE A 362 -11.14 11.79 -3.05
C PHE A 362 -12.18 12.09 -4.12
N SER A 363 -11.90 12.97 -5.07
CA SER A 363 -12.78 13.25 -6.22
C SER A 363 -12.95 12.01 -7.11
N GLU A 364 -11.86 11.28 -7.41
CA GLU A 364 -11.93 10.02 -8.17
C GLU A 364 -12.77 8.96 -7.43
N LEU A 365 -12.59 8.82 -6.11
CA LEU A 365 -13.38 7.91 -5.28
C LEU A 365 -14.85 8.32 -5.24
N GLN A 366 -15.14 9.60 -4.94
CA GLN A 366 -16.51 10.12 -4.85
C GLN A 366 -17.27 9.93 -6.16
N THR A 367 -16.60 10.16 -7.29
CA THR A 367 -17.20 9.95 -8.62
C THR A 367 -17.67 8.52 -8.81
N ARG A 368 -16.90 7.53 -8.32
CA ARG A 368 -17.28 6.10 -8.40
C ARG A 368 -18.43 5.77 -7.47
N LEU A 369 -18.37 6.24 -6.23
CA LEU A 369 -19.45 6.04 -5.26
C LEU A 369 -20.77 6.64 -5.76
N ASP A 370 -20.72 7.85 -6.33
CA ASP A 370 -21.86 8.53 -6.91
C ASP A 370 -22.41 7.86 -8.16
N SER A 371 -21.53 7.40 -9.05
CA SER A 371 -21.90 6.62 -10.24
C SER A 371 -22.70 5.39 -9.83
N LYS A 372 -22.17 4.61 -8.89
CA LYS A 372 -22.82 3.41 -8.37
C LYS A 372 -24.15 3.71 -7.69
N ALA A 373 -24.20 4.76 -6.87
CA ALA A 373 -25.42 5.14 -6.15
C ALA A 373 -26.53 5.66 -7.06
N LYS A 374 -26.19 6.44 -8.10
CA LYS A 374 -27.17 7.06 -9.01
C LYS A 374 -27.61 6.13 -10.15
N GLN A 375 -26.72 5.27 -10.62
CA GLN A 375 -26.96 4.43 -11.81
C GLN A 375 -26.45 2.99 -11.57
N PRO A 376 -26.97 2.28 -10.56
CA PRO A 376 -26.44 0.98 -10.13
C PRO A 376 -26.44 -0.08 -11.24
N GLU A 377 -27.39 0.00 -12.18
CA GLU A 377 -27.52 -0.90 -13.35
C GLU A 377 -26.48 -0.64 -14.45
N LYS A 378 -25.89 0.55 -14.49
CA LYS A 378 -24.86 0.92 -15.49
C LYS A 378 -23.44 0.81 -14.97
N ASP A 379 -23.28 0.73 -13.65
CA ASP A 379 -21.99 0.63 -12.99
C ASP A 379 -21.79 -0.81 -12.47
N ALA A 380 -21.14 -1.64 -13.29
CA ALA A 380 -20.85 -3.02 -12.94
C ALA A 380 -19.77 -3.18 -11.84
N LEU A 381 -19.01 -2.11 -11.53
CA LEU A 381 -17.87 -2.19 -10.60
C LEU A 381 -18.33 -2.62 -9.21
N ARG A 382 -17.75 -3.73 -8.74
CA ARG A 382 -17.94 -4.26 -7.39
C ARG A 382 -16.69 -4.08 -6.54
N LEU A 383 -15.50 -4.35 -7.07
CA LEU A 383 -14.25 -4.30 -6.32
C LEU A 383 -13.15 -3.52 -7.05
N GLY A 384 -12.70 -2.42 -6.45
CA GLY A 384 -11.47 -1.73 -6.81
C GLY A 384 -10.32 -2.13 -5.87
N ILE A 385 -9.16 -2.49 -6.41
CA ILE A 385 -7.91 -2.72 -5.66
C ILE A 385 -6.88 -1.68 -6.08
N TYR A 386 -6.34 -0.96 -5.10
CA TYR A 386 -5.42 0.17 -5.30
C TYR A 386 -4.12 -0.06 -4.51
N SER A 387 -3.07 -0.49 -5.21
CA SER A 387 -1.74 -0.66 -4.61
C SER A 387 -0.99 0.66 -4.55
N THR A 388 -0.59 1.05 -3.34
CA THR A 388 -0.13 2.39 -3.02
C THR A 388 0.93 2.38 -1.89
N HIS A 389 1.04 3.48 -1.16
CA HIS A 389 2.09 3.79 -0.20
C HIS A 389 1.52 4.06 1.19
N ASP A 390 2.39 4.00 2.19
CA ASP A 390 2.12 4.45 3.55
C ASP A 390 1.63 5.90 3.56
N THR A 391 2.31 6.79 2.84
CA THR A 391 1.95 8.21 2.76
C THR A 391 0.55 8.44 2.21
N THR A 392 0.06 7.57 1.33
CA THR A 392 -1.31 7.64 0.80
C THR A 392 -2.32 7.20 1.85
N LEU A 393 -2.09 6.08 2.54
CA LEU A 393 -2.99 5.63 3.60
C LEU A 393 -3.05 6.64 4.75
N ALA A 394 -1.89 7.12 5.20
CA ALA A 394 -1.81 8.17 6.23
C ALA A 394 -2.48 9.47 5.76
N GLY A 395 -2.30 9.87 4.50
CA GLY A 395 -2.94 11.06 3.96
C GLY A 395 -4.46 10.96 3.87
N ILE A 396 -4.99 9.79 3.50
CA ILE A 396 -6.44 9.51 3.57
C ILE A 396 -6.93 9.63 5.01
N LEU A 397 -6.27 8.95 5.94
CA LEU A 397 -6.66 8.95 7.36
C LEU A 397 -6.58 10.33 8.00
N CYS A 398 -5.54 11.12 7.70
CA CYS A 398 -5.42 12.48 8.20
C CYS A 398 -6.51 13.39 7.62
N THR A 399 -6.79 13.27 6.32
CA THR A 399 -7.86 14.03 5.66
C THR A 399 -9.24 13.70 6.23
N LEU A 400 -9.45 12.46 6.66
CA LEU A 400 -10.68 11.98 7.30
C LEU A 400 -10.73 12.22 8.82
N ASP A 401 -9.71 12.85 9.40
CA ASP A 401 -9.57 13.03 10.86
C ASP A 401 -9.66 11.70 11.65
N ALA A 402 -9.11 10.63 11.07
CA ALA A 402 -9.15 9.27 11.60
C ALA A 402 -7.76 8.62 11.71
N PHE A 403 -6.69 9.43 11.64
CA PHE A 403 -5.32 8.94 11.77
C PHE A 403 -5.01 8.52 13.20
N ASP A 404 -4.47 7.31 13.37
CA ASP A 404 -4.17 6.72 14.68
C ASP A 404 -2.80 7.14 15.23
N ASN A 405 -2.15 8.12 14.59
CA ASN A 405 -0.78 8.54 14.90
C ASN A 405 0.21 7.37 14.88
N GLN A 406 0.02 6.41 13.98
CA GLN A 406 0.96 5.33 13.72
C GLN A 406 1.36 5.33 12.25
N TRP A 407 2.64 5.08 11.97
CA TRP A 407 3.07 4.85 10.60
C TRP A 407 2.38 3.60 10.05
N PRO A 408 1.74 3.63 8.86
CA PRO A 408 1.09 2.44 8.31
C PRO A 408 2.07 1.28 8.13
N ALA A 409 1.73 0.10 8.65
CA ALA A 409 2.55 -1.12 8.57
C ALA A 409 2.76 -1.58 7.11
N PHE A 410 3.73 -2.47 6.86
CA PHE A 410 3.81 -3.13 5.54
C PHE A 410 2.50 -3.89 5.30
N ALA A 411 2.04 -3.91 4.04
CA ALA A 411 0.77 -4.53 3.66
C ALA A 411 -0.46 -4.00 4.44
N ALA A 412 -0.37 -2.82 5.08
CA ALA A 412 -1.51 -2.17 5.72
C ALA A 412 -2.60 -1.88 4.69
N THR A 413 -3.85 -1.96 5.13
CA THR A 413 -5.01 -1.83 4.22
C THR A 413 -5.98 -0.76 4.71
N LEU A 414 -6.65 -0.10 3.79
CA LEU A 414 -7.72 0.86 4.04
C LEU A 414 -8.82 0.63 3.01
N ASN A 415 -10.07 0.55 3.42
CA ASN A 415 -11.15 0.27 2.49
C ASN A 415 -12.37 1.15 2.73
N PHE A 416 -12.99 1.54 1.62
CA PHE A 416 -14.29 2.21 1.57
C PHE A 416 -15.31 1.22 1.02
N GLU A 417 -16.38 1.01 1.77
CA GLU A 417 -17.47 0.11 1.43
C GLU A 417 -18.75 0.93 1.28
N LEU A 418 -19.36 0.87 0.10
CA LEU A 418 -20.64 1.50 -0.20
C LEU A 418 -21.75 0.50 0.05
N PHE A 419 -22.70 0.87 0.89
CA PHE A 419 -23.92 0.13 1.15
C PHE A 419 -25.12 0.88 0.58
N ARG A 420 -26.13 0.14 0.10
CA ARG A 420 -27.46 0.66 -0.17
C ARG A 420 -28.44 0.10 0.85
N ARG A 421 -29.39 0.90 1.32
CA ARG A 421 -30.54 0.39 2.07
C ARG A 421 -31.55 -0.21 1.10
N THR A 422 -31.97 -1.45 1.35
CA THR A 422 -33.08 -2.04 0.60
C THR A 422 -34.43 -1.55 1.12
N GLN A 423 -35.30 -1.18 0.19
CA GLN A 423 -36.69 -0.92 0.50
C GLN A 423 -37.47 -2.24 0.61
N ARG A 424 -38.42 -2.26 1.53
CA ARG A 424 -39.36 -3.37 1.67
C ARG A 424 -40.27 -3.34 0.44
N SER A 425 -40.35 -4.44 -0.32
CA SER A 425 -41.40 -4.63 -1.32
C SER A 425 -42.74 -4.93 -0.64
N ASP A 426 -43.22 -4.02 0.21
CA ASP A 426 -44.46 -4.16 0.97
C ASP A 426 -45.65 -3.48 0.25
N THR A 427 -45.61 -3.38 -1.08
CA THR A 427 -46.75 -2.92 -1.89
C THR A 427 -46.95 -3.77 -3.16
N ALA A 428 -46.87 -5.09 -3.02
CA ALA A 428 -47.75 -5.96 -3.81
C ALA A 428 -48.99 -6.21 -2.95
N ASN A 429 -50.08 -5.50 -3.26
CA ASN A 429 -51.38 -5.48 -2.58
C ASN A 429 -51.46 -4.59 -1.32
N SER A 430 -51.70 -3.30 -1.51
CA SER A 430 -52.85 -2.58 -0.92
C SER A 430 -52.81 -1.09 -1.25
N ALA A 431 -54.01 -0.56 -1.54
CA ALA A 431 -54.39 0.84 -1.68
C ALA A 431 -54.32 1.45 -3.09
N SER A 432 -55.51 1.55 -3.68
CA SER A 432 -55.86 2.48 -4.76
C SER A 432 -55.36 3.90 -4.44
N PRO A 433 -54.85 4.67 -5.43
CA PRO A 433 -54.39 6.02 -5.18
C PRO A 433 -55.58 6.91 -4.85
N SER A 434 -55.67 7.39 -3.61
CA SER A 434 -56.58 8.47 -3.24
C SER A 434 -56.22 9.73 -4.03
N THR A 435 -57.21 10.32 -4.69
CA THR A 435 -57.14 11.49 -5.57
C THR A 435 -56.50 12.75 -4.96
N ALA A 436 -56.26 12.77 -3.65
CA ALA A 436 -55.54 13.85 -2.95
C ALA A 436 -54.03 13.88 -3.25
N SER A 437 -53.40 12.72 -3.50
CA SER A 437 -51.94 12.65 -3.74
C SER A 437 -51.53 13.29 -5.08
N GLY A 438 -52.39 13.18 -6.11
CA GLY A 438 -52.15 13.76 -7.43
C GLY A 438 -52.31 15.29 -7.49
N LEU A 439 -52.97 15.90 -6.50
CA LEU A 439 -53.17 17.35 -6.44
C LEU A 439 -51.97 18.05 -5.78
N LEU A 440 -51.32 17.41 -4.80
CA LEU A 440 -50.14 17.95 -4.13
C LEU A 440 -48.90 17.95 -5.02
N SER A 441 -48.71 16.92 -5.87
CA SER A 441 -47.63 16.90 -6.86
C SER A 441 -47.78 17.98 -7.94
N ARG A 442 -49.00 18.47 -8.19
CA ARG A 442 -49.28 19.58 -9.13
C ARG A 442 -49.09 20.97 -8.50
N LEU A 443 -48.99 21.06 -7.17
CA LEU A 443 -48.80 22.30 -6.42
C LEU A 443 -47.32 22.55 -6.02
N GLY A 444 -46.36 21.79 -6.57
CA GLY A 444 -44.93 22.03 -6.35
C GLY A 444 -44.40 21.62 -4.98
N PHE A 445 -45.22 20.95 -4.15
CA PHE A 445 -44.74 20.29 -2.95
C PHE A 445 -44.05 18.99 -3.36
N LYS A 446 -42.71 18.99 -3.31
CA LYS A 446 -41.89 17.79 -3.46
C LYS A 446 -42.32 16.79 -2.38
N ASP A 447 -43.11 15.81 -2.77
CA ASP A 447 -43.28 14.60 -1.99
C ASP A 447 -41.87 14.01 -1.81
N ASN A 448 -41.47 13.75 -0.57
CA ASN A 448 -40.16 13.19 -0.22
C ASN A 448 -40.14 11.73 -0.69
N THR A 449 -40.08 11.53 -2.01
CA THR A 449 -39.90 10.23 -2.63
C THR A 449 -38.62 9.64 -2.10
N VAL A 450 -38.74 8.48 -1.46
CA VAL A 450 -37.69 7.78 -0.71
C VAL A 450 -36.33 7.99 -1.37
N LYS A 451 -35.48 8.81 -0.73
CA LYS A 451 -34.09 8.97 -1.14
C LYS A 451 -33.44 7.59 -1.05
N ASP A 452 -32.76 7.13 -2.09
CA ASP A 452 -31.94 5.94 -1.98
C ASP A 452 -30.84 6.18 -0.94
N GLU A 453 -31.07 5.67 0.28
CA GLU A 453 -30.18 5.88 1.42
C GLU A 453 -28.94 5.00 1.26
N HIS A 454 -27.87 5.63 0.77
CA HIS A 454 -26.55 5.02 0.64
C HIS A 454 -25.67 5.41 1.84
N TYR A 455 -24.85 4.46 2.27
CA TYR A 455 -23.93 4.64 3.39
C TYR A 455 -22.52 4.21 3.02
N VAL A 456 -21.52 4.93 3.51
CA VAL A 456 -20.11 4.63 3.36
C VAL A 456 -19.56 4.18 4.71
N ARG A 457 -18.96 2.99 4.73
CA ARG A 457 -18.16 2.52 5.86
C ARG A 457 -16.69 2.57 5.48
N VAL A 458 -15.85 3.11 6.38
CA VAL A 458 -14.40 3.15 6.20
C VAL A 458 -13.72 2.28 7.22
N ARG A 459 -12.74 1.50 6.79
CA ARG A 459 -11.99 0.59 7.66
C ARG A 459 -10.50 0.76 7.42
N TYR A 460 -9.70 0.69 8.49
CA TYR A 460 -8.25 0.71 8.45
C TYR A 460 -7.70 -0.51 9.19
N GLY A 461 -7.06 -1.39 8.44
CA GLY A 461 -6.81 -2.74 8.90
C GLY A 461 -8.10 -3.46 9.26
N ALA A 462 -8.11 -4.13 10.41
CA ALA A 462 -9.29 -4.78 10.98
C ALA A 462 -10.26 -3.83 11.70
N LYS A 463 -9.96 -2.53 11.79
CA LYS A 463 -10.75 -1.56 12.56
C LYS A 463 -11.74 -0.83 11.67
N THR A 464 -13.01 -0.83 12.07
CA THR A 464 -14.02 0.06 11.49
C THR A 464 -13.89 1.45 12.10
N LEU A 465 -13.87 2.47 11.24
CA LEU A 465 -13.67 3.86 11.64
C LEU A 465 -15.02 4.56 11.85
N ARG A 466 -15.06 5.46 12.82
CA ARG A 466 -16.14 6.43 13.02
C ARG A 466 -15.63 7.79 12.61
N LEU A 467 -16.12 8.32 11.49
CA LEU A 467 -15.59 9.55 10.90
C LEU A 467 -16.17 10.77 11.62
N PRO A 468 -15.34 11.71 12.10
CA PRO A 468 -15.82 12.93 12.76
C PRO A 468 -16.81 13.74 11.90
N ALA A 469 -16.57 13.81 10.58
CA ALA A 469 -17.45 14.51 9.65
C ALA A 469 -18.90 13.97 9.58
N CYS A 470 -19.09 12.72 10.00
CA CYS A 470 -20.37 12.02 9.96
C CYS A 470 -21.04 11.88 11.33
N ALA A 471 -20.42 12.40 12.40
CA ALA A 471 -20.85 12.16 13.78
C ALA A 471 -22.17 12.84 14.17
N ALA A 472 -22.55 13.92 13.49
CA ALA A 472 -23.80 14.63 13.76
C ALA A 472 -25.02 13.76 13.41
N ALA A 473 -26.13 13.95 14.14
CA ALA A 473 -27.40 13.26 13.86
C ALA A 473 -27.85 13.51 12.40
N GLY A 474 -28.35 12.46 11.74
CA GLY A 474 -28.73 12.50 10.33
C GLY A 474 -27.56 12.43 9.33
N LYS A 475 -26.31 12.40 9.79
CA LYS A 475 -25.11 12.20 8.93
C LYS A 475 -24.56 10.77 8.95
N HIS A 476 -25.21 9.88 9.67
CA HIS A 476 -24.89 8.45 9.75
C HIS A 476 -26.16 7.63 9.91
N LEU A 477 -26.05 6.30 9.81
CA LEU A 477 -27.12 5.37 10.17
C LEU A 477 -27.45 5.50 11.66
N ASP A 478 -28.71 5.72 12.02
CA ASP A 478 -29.12 5.91 13.42
C ASP A 478 -28.60 4.78 14.33
N GLY A 479 -27.94 5.15 15.43
CA GLY A 479 -27.31 4.21 16.37
C GLY A 479 -25.97 3.61 15.89
N HIS A 480 -25.57 3.85 14.65
CA HIS A 480 -24.44 3.21 13.97
C HIS A 480 -23.56 4.23 13.24
N ALA A 481 -22.81 5.01 14.02
CA ALA A 481 -21.94 6.10 13.55
C ALA A 481 -20.81 5.66 12.59
N GLU A 482 -20.54 4.35 12.49
CA GLU A 482 -19.61 3.78 11.51
C GLU A 482 -20.14 3.73 10.07
N PHE A 483 -21.43 3.91 9.86
CA PHE A 483 -22.05 3.99 8.54
C PHE A 483 -22.41 5.45 8.24
N CYS A 484 -21.45 6.17 7.65
CA CYS A 484 -21.65 7.57 7.24
C CYS A 484 -22.66 7.64 6.09
N THR A 485 -23.56 8.62 6.05
CA THR A 485 -24.38 8.81 4.85
C THR A 485 -23.50 9.21 3.67
N LEU A 486 -23.84 8.78 2.46
CA LEU A 486 -23.08 9.17 1.26
C LEU A 486 -23.06 10.70 1.07
N ASP A 487 -24.14 11.39 1.44
CA ASP A 487 -24.21 12.86 1.45
C ASP A 487 -23.21 13.50 2.44
N ALA A 488 -23.07 12.96 3.64
CA ALA A 488 -22.09 13.46 4.61
C ALA A 488 -20.66 13.15 4.16
N PHE A 489 -20.41 12.00 3.53
CA PHE A 489 -19.12 11.69 2.94
C PHE A 489 -18.76 12.65 1.79
N ARG A 490 -19.73 12.98 0.92
CA ARG A 490 -19.55 14.01 -0.13
C ARG A 490 -19.11 15.35 0.44
N GLN A 491 -19.69 15.79 1.55
CA GLN A 491 -19.33 17.07 2.18
C GLN A 491 -17.85 17.13 2.57
N VAL A 492 -17.23 15.99 2.91
CA VAL A 492 -15.77 15.94 3.14
C VAL A 492 -15.02 16.26 1.86
N VAL A 493 -15.41 15.67 0.73
CA VAL A 493 -14.78 15.90 -0.58
C VAL A 493 -15.02 17.33 -1.06
N ASP A 494 -16.23 17.87 -0.85
CA ASP A 494 -16.57 19.25 -1.19
C ASP A 494 -15.76 20.26 -0.38
N SER A 495 -15.45 19.95 0.90
CA SER A 495 -14.59 20.80 1.73
C SER A 495 -13.14 20.88 1.24
N LEU A 496 -12.71 19.91 0.41
CA LEU A 496 -11.41 19.90 -0.26
C LEU A 496 -11.44 20.65 -1.59
N GLN A 497 -12.48 21.40 -1.93
CA GLN A 497 -12.44 22.28 -3.10
C GLN A 497 -11.74 23.59 -2.75
N HIS A 498 -11.08 24.22 -3.74
CA HIS A 498 -10.49 25.53 -3.51
C HIS A 498 -11.61 26.57 -3.29
N PRO A 499 -11.52 27.46 -2.27
CA PRO A 499 -12.57 28.44 -1.98
C PRO A 499 -12.93 29.35 -3.16
N GLU A 500 -11.93 29.68 -4.00
CA GLU A 500 -12.10 30.52 -5.20
C GLU A 500 -12.34 29.70 -6.48
N GLY A 501 -12.57 28.38 -6.37
CA GLY A 501 -12.83 27.51 -7.52
C GLY A 501 -11.63 27.22 -8.41
N LEU A 502 -10.40 27.48 -7.94
CA LEU A 502 -9.18 27.10 -8.67
C LEU A 502 -9.09 25.57 -8.79
N SER A 503 -8.67 25.12 -9.97
CA SER A 503 -8.30 23.72 -10.15
C SER A 503 -7.01 23.42 -9.39
N TRP A 504 -6.80 22.13 -9.10
CA TRP A 504 -5.55 21.65 -8.51
C TRP A 504 -4.34 22.07 -9.36
N GLU A 505 -4.45 21.97 -10.69
CA GLU A 505 -3.38 22.36 -11.62
C GLU A 505 -3.06 23.87 -11.52
N ALA A 506 -4.08 24.73 -11.52
CA ALA A 506 -3.90 26.17 -11.45
C ALA A 506 -3.18 26.61 -10.16
N GLU A 507 -3.53 25.99 -9.04
CA GLU A 507 -2.88 26.30 -7.76
C GLU A 507 -1.46 25.72 -7.66
N CYS A 508 -1.25 24.53 -8.19
CA CYS A 508 0.08 23.93 -8.28
C CYS A 508 1.02 24.75 -9.18
N GLU A 509 0.51 25.43 -10.22
CA GLU A 509 1.26 26.36 -11.06
C GLU A 509 1.53 27.70 -10.38
N ALA A 510 0.59 28.23 -9.59
CA ALA A 510 0.77 29.47 -8.84
C ALA A 510 2.02 29.41 -7.95
N GLY A 511 2.25 28.29 -7.26
CA GLY A 511 3.46 28.05 -6.47
C GLY A 511 4.76 28.11 -7.28
N ALA A 512 4.75 27.76 -8.58
CA ALA A 512 5.94 27.79 -9.43
C ALA A 512 6.34 29.22 -9.80
N LYS A 513 5.36 30.13 -9.92
CA LYS A 513 5.59 31.56 -10.22
C LYS A 513 6.24 32.28 -9.04
N THR A 514 5.82 31.98 -7.80
CA THR A 514 6.38 32.59 -6.58
C THR A 514 7.88 32.28 -6.39
N GLN A 515 8.35 31.11 -6.83
CA GLN A 515 9.78 30.75 -6.80
C GLN A 515 10.64 31.49 -7.82
N ARG A 516 10.06 31.89 -8.97
CA ARG A 516 10.78 32.64 -10.00
C ARG A 516 10.92 34.11 -9.66
N SER A 517 10.05 34.66 -8.82
CA SER A 517 10.12 36.04 -8.32
C SER A 517 10.99 36.21 -7.07
N SER A 518 11.36 35.11 -6.39
CA SER A 518 12.17 35.12 -5.16
C SER A 518 13.63 34.73 -5.38
N LYS A 519 14.05 34.54 -6.63
CA LYS A 519 15.45 34.45 -7.07
C LYS A 519 15.76 35.69 -7.89
#